data_AF-A0A0R0BS15-F1
#
_entry.id   AF-A0A0R0BS15-F1
#
_cell.length_a   1.000
_cell.length_b   1.000
_cell.length_c   1.000
_cell.angle_alpha   90.00
_cell.angle_beta   90.00
_cell.angle_gamma   90.00
#
_symmetry.space_group_name_H-M   'P 1'
#
loop_
_entity.id
_entity.type
_entity.pdbx_description
1 polymer ?
#
loop_
_entity_poly.entity_id
_entity_poly.type
_entity_poly.pdbx_seq_one_letter_code
_entity_poly.pdbx_strand_id
1 'polypeptide(L)'
;MKTMTLSALLCTSVLLGCSDPEAERARQQAAAAAENARKEQEAAVIAGHFEQAVSAGDWDRARLQGVSLADQYPDTAAAAAVAPRMDEVRLKAEAARELRRLRALWHYNQVAAGSGLQKSAAIYAMQPVDVDGSGAKPVQLVFRDHPQWKQHAYLVLQAGDFRCPGGCQVKVQVDDGPVRSMAAWRPDTDEAIAMFITDHRQLWKSAAGAGRLSIEFPVKAGGTRTAVFETKGLDTTTLPARWN
;
A
#
# COMPACT_ATOMS: atom_id res chain seq x y z
N MET A 1 84.52 -61.32 27.90
CA MET A 1 84.13 -61.09 26.49
C MET A 1 83.01 -60.07 26.48
N LYS A 2 83.31 -58.83 26.05
CA LYS A 2 82.79 -58.18 24.80
C LYS A 2 81.29 -57.85 24.90
N THR A 3 80.76 -56.65 24.71
CA THR A 3 81.25 -55.35 24.20
C THR A 3 80.12 -54.31 24.35
N MET A 4 80.48 -53.03 24.54
CA MET A 4 79.91 -51.74 24.03
C MET A 4 78.54 -51.76 23.31
N THR A 5 77.63 -50.77 23.40
CA THR A 5 77.68 -49.34 22.95
C THR A 5 76.30 -48.69 23.27
N LEU A 6 76.21 -47.50 23.91
CA LEU A 6 76.01 -46.13 23.37
C LEU A 6 74.56 -45.67 23.04
N SER A 7 74.25 -44.42 23.45
CA SER A 7 73.14 -43.51 23.01
C SER A 7 71.72 -43.79 23.56
N ALA A 8 70.87 -42.81 23.92
CA ALA A 8 70.76 -41.41 23.51
C ALA A 8 70.09 -40.52 24.57
N LEU A 9 70.42 -39.22 24.54
CA LEU A 9 69.74 -38.09 25.19
C LEU A 9 68.22 -38.11 24.94
N LEU A 10 67.44 -37.82 25.99
CA LEU A 10 66.12 -37.19 25.83
C LEU A 10 65.96 -36.10 26.91
N CYS A 11 66.33 -34.87 26.56
CA CYS A 11 65.95 -33.67 27.30
C CYS A 11 64.44 -33.45 27.11
N THR A 12 63.63 -33.78 28.11
CA THR A 12 62.25 -33.33 28.24
C THR A 12 62.23 -31.86 28.65
N SER A 13 62.21 -30.95 27.68
CA SER A 13 61.86 -29.54 27.88
C SER A 13 60.34 -29.43 28.08
N VAL A 14 59.91 -29.50 29.34
CA VAL A 14 58.56 -29.10 29.74
C VAL A 14 58.50 -27.57 29.67
N LEU A 15 58.03 -27.04 28.54
CA LEU A 15 57.55 -25.66 28.50
C LEU A 15 56.22 -25.60 29.26
N LEU A 16 56.30 -25.38 30.57
CA LEU A 16 55.21 -24.77 31.32
C LEU A 16 55.05 -23.34 30.78
N GLY A 17 54.19 -23.18 29.77
CA GLY A 17 53.69 -21.88 29.38
C GLY A 17 52.87 -21.31 30.53
N CYS A 18 53.51 -20.55 31.42
CA CYS A 18 52.83 -19.67 32.37
C CYS A 18 52.13 -18.57 31.55
N SER A 19 50.91 -18.83 31.09
CA SER A 19 49.98 -17.74 30.83
C SER A 19 49.61 -17.12 32.17
N ASP A 20 49.97 -15.85 32.37
CA ASP A 20 49.48 -15.07 33.50
C ASP A 20 47.94 -14.97 33.37
N PRO A 21 47.17 -15.57 34.29
CA PRO A 21 45.71 -15.57 34.22
C PRO A 21 45.12 -14.15 34.24
N GLU A 22 45.81 -13.18 34.81
CA GLU A 22 45.38 -11.77 34.83
C GLU A 22 45.59 -11.11 33.47
N ALA A 23 46.75 -11.33 32.84
CA ALA A 23 47.03 -10.86 31.49
C ALA A 23 46.05 -11.45 30.45
N GLU A 24 45.68 -12.73 30.61
CA GLU A 24 44.69 -13.39 29.74
C GLU A 24 43.28 -12.82 29.92
N ARG A 25 42.84 -12.58 31.16
CA ARG A 25 41.55 -11.91 31.43
C ARG A 25 41.51 -10.50 30.86
N ALA A 26 42.58 -9.73 31.01
CA ALA A 26 42.66 -8.38 30.47
C ALA A 26 42.55 -8.37 28.92
N ARG A 27 43.20 -9.33 28.25
CA ARG A 27 43.08 -9.50 26.78
C ARG A 27 41.66 -9.85 26.35
N GLN A 28 40.99 -10.76 27.06
CA GLN A 28 39.62 -11.16 26.79
C GLN A 28 38.63 -9.99 26.98
N GLN A 29 38.79 -9.21 28.05
CA GLN A 29 37.99 -8.01 28.30
C GLN A 29 38.20 -6.95 27.22
N ALA A 30 39.44 -6.72 26.80
CA ALA A 30 39.74 -5.78 25.72
C ALA A 30 39.13 -6.24 24.38
N ALA A 31 39.18 -7.53 24.07
CA ALA A 31 38.56 -8.09 22.87
C ALA A 31 37.03 -7.96 22.89
N ALA A 32 36.38 -8.25 24.02
CA ALA A 32 34.93 -8.08 24.19
C ALA A 32 34.51 -6.60 24.08
N ALA A 33 35.29 -5.69 24.65
CA ALA A 33 35.05 -4.25 24.52
C ALA A 33 35.17 -3.77 23.06
N ALA A 34 36.16 -4.28 22.32
CA ALA A 34 36.32 -3.95 20.90
C ALA A 34 35.17 -4.52 20.04
N GLU A 35 34.69 -5.72 20.33
CA GLU A 35 33.52 -6.30 19.66
C GLU A 35 32.25 -5.48 19.93
N ASN A 36 32.02 -5.08 21.17
CA ASN A 36 30.89 -4.23 21.55
C ASN A 36 30.97 -2.87 20.86
N ALA A 37 32.14 -2.24 20.81
CA ALA A 37 32.34 -0.99 20.09
C ALA A 37 32.05 -1.13 18.59
N ARG A 38 32.39 -2.27 17.97
CA ARG A 38 32.04 -2.55 16.56
C ARG A 38 30.53 -2.69 16.38
N LYS A 39 29.86 -3.45 17.25
CA LYS A 39 28.39 -3.59 17.23
C LYS A 39 27.69 -2.24 17.35
N GLU A 40 28.16 -1.37 18.25
CA GLU A 40 27.63 -0.01 18.39
C GLU A 40 27.81 0.83 17.13
N GLN A 41 28.97 0.75 16.47
CA GLN A 41 29.21 1.47 15.21
C GLN A 41 28.30 0.98 14.08
N GLU A 42 28.17 -0.33 13.91
CA GLU A 42 27.28 -0.94 12.91
C GLU A 42 25.80 -0.56 13.17
N ALA A 43 25.37 -0.65 14.42
CA ALA A 43 24.04 -0.26 14.86
C ALA A 43 23.76 1.24 14.62
N ALA A 44 24.75 2.10 14.85
CA ALA A 44 24.64 3.54 14.58
C ALA A 44 24.45 3.85 13.07
N VAL A 45 25.07 3.08 12.18
CA VAL A 45 24.85 3.21 10.72
C VAL A 45 23.40 2.89 10.36
N ILE A 46 22.85 1.80 10.90
CA ILE A 46 21.45 1.41 10.67
C ILE A 46 20.49 2.47 11.24
N ALA A 47 20.76 2.97 12.45
CA ALA A 47 19.99 4.08 13.02
C ALA A 47 20.06 5.34 12.15
N GLY A 48 21.22 5.64 11.54
CA GLY A 48 21.35 6.71 10.56
C GLY A 48 20.42 6.53 9.35
N HIS A 49 20.30 5.31 8.83
CA HIS A 49 19.35 5.02 7.75
C HIS A 49 17.89 5.09 8.19
N PHE A 50 17.59 4.71 9.43
CA PHE A 50 16.28 4.90 10.03
C PHE A 50 15.88 6.39 10.05
N GLU A 51 16.77 7.27 10.53
CA GLU A 51 16.49 8.72 10.58
C GLU A 51 16.33 9.34 9.18
N GLN A 52 17.16 8.93 8.23
CA GLN A 52 17.03 9.35 6.83
C GLN A 52 15.67 8.94 6.25
N ALA A 53 15.22 7.72 6.53
CA ALA A 53 13.93 7.24 6.07
C ALA A 53 12.76 7.99 6.74
N VAL A 54 12.83 8.25 8.04
CA VAL A 54 11.81 9.05 8.76
C VAL A 54 11.74 10.47 8.21
N SER A 55 12.88 11.13 8.02
CA SER A 55 12.93 12.50 7.48
C SER A 55 12.46 12.59 6.03
N ALA A 56 12.69 11.54 5.22
CA ALA A 56 12.15 11.43 3.87
C ALA A 56 10.66 11.04 3.83
N GLY A 57 10.06 10.68 4.97
CA GLY A 57 8.69 10.13 5.02
C GLY A 57 8.57 8.73 4.40
N ASP A 58 9.68 8.01 4.20
CA ASP A 58 9.71 6.63 3.73
C ASP A 58 9.51 5.68 4.92
N TRP A 59 8.26 5.60 5.37
CA TRP A 59 7.89 4.87 6.58
C TRP A 59 8.14 3.36 6.48
N ASP A 60 8.04 2.77 5.29
CA ASP A 60 8.33 1.35 5.10
C ASP A 60 9.82 1.08 5.27
N ARG A 61 10.69 1.91 4.69
CA ARG A 61 12.13 1.80 4.91
C ARG A 61 12.50 2.06 6.37
N ALA A 62 11.92 3.09 7.00
CA ALA A 62 12.14 3.36 8.42
C ALA A 62 11.77 2.14 9.27
N ARG A 63 10.60 1.53 9.02
CA ARG A 63 10.18 0.32 9.74
C ARG A 63 11.18 -0.82 9.56
N LEU A 64 11.66 -1.06 8.34
CA LEU A 64 12.64 -2.11 8.06
C LEU A 64 13.96 -1.88 8.81
N GLN A 65 14.48 -0.66 8.82
CA GLN A 65 15.72 -0.33 9.55
C GLN A 65 15.55 -0.49 11.05
N GLY A 66 14.43 -0.02 11.61
CA GLY A 66 14.18 -0.12 13.05
C GLY A 66 13.96 -1.57 13.53
N VAL A 67 13.27 -2.41 12.74
CA VAL A 67 13.16 -3.85 13.02
C VAL A 67 14.52 -4.52 12.90
N SER A 68 15.30 -4.21 11.86
CA SER A 68 16.67 -4.74 11.69
C SER A 68 17.56 -4.40 12.88
N LEU A 69 17.43 -3.20 13.44
CA LEU A 69 18.19 -2.75 14.60
C LEU A 69 17.80 -3.51 15.87
N ALA A 70 16.50 -3.69 16.10
CA ALA A 70 15.98 -4.47 17.22
C ALA A 70 16.39 -5.96 17.14
N ASP A 71 16.38 -6.54 15.94
CA ASP A 71 16.66 -7.96 15.75
C ASP A 71 18.17 -8.27 15.79
N GLN A 72 19.01 -7.42 15.16
CA GLN A 72 20.44 -7.70 15.00
C GLN A 72 21.32 -7.07 16.10
N TYR A 73 20.85 -5.98 16.71
CA TYR A 73 21.63 -5.19 17.68
C TYR A 73 20.79 -4.77 18.92
N PRO A 74 20.03 -5.68 19.56
CA PRO A 74 19.06 -5.35 20.61
C PRO A 74 19.66 -4.60 21.81
N ASP A 75 20.90 -4.89 22.16
CA ASP A 75 21.56 -4.36 23.36
C ASP A 75 22.36 -3.07 23.13
N THR A 76 22.23 -2.46 21.94
CA THR A 76 23.00 -1.24 21.57
C THR A 76 22.27 0.04 21.97
N ALA A 77 23.04 1.12 22.18
CA ALA A 77 22.48 2.45 22.44
C ALA A 77 21.58 2.93 21.29
N ALA A 78 21.95 2.59 20.04
CA ALA A 78 21.17 2.89 18.85
C ALA A 78 19.78 2.22 18.88
N ALA A 79 19.71 0.93 19.23
CA ALA A 79 18.43 0.22 19.34
C ALA A 79 17.53 0.84 20.42
N ALA A 80 18.10 1.15 21.60
CA ALA A 80 17.37 1.81 22.68
C ALA A 80 16.81 3.18 22.28
N ALA A 81 17.54 3.95 21.46
CA ALA A 81 17.11 5.26 20.98
C ALA A 81 15.97 5.18 19.95
N VAL A 82 15.97 4.17 19.08
CA VAL A 82 14.96 3.98 18.03
C VAL A 82 13.68 3.32 18.56
N ALA A 83 13.80 2.40 19.52
CA ALA A 83 12.69 1.63 20.08
C ALA A 83 11.40 2.43 20.39
N PRO A 84 11.43 3.58 21.10
CA PRO A 84 10.21 4.31 21.45
C PRO A 84 9.44 4.89 20.24
N ARG A 85 10.07 4.97 19.06
CA ARG A 85 9.45 5.52 17.83
C ARG A 85 8.84 4.45 16.94
N MET A 86 9.06 3.17 17.24
CA MET A 86 8.69 2.07 16.34
C MET A 86 7.19 1.89 16.18
N ASP A 87 6.39 2.23 17.20
CA ASP A 87 4.92 2.17 17.07
C ASP A 87 4.39 3.21 16.08
N GLU A 88 4.87 4.46 16.16
CA GLU A 88 4.49 5.50 15.20
C GLU A 88 4.93 5.13 13.78
N VAL A 89 6.18 4.67 13.63
CA VAL A 89 6.71 4.24 12.33
C VAL A 89 5.90 3.08 11.76
N ARG A 90 5.51 2.10 12.60
CA ARG A 90 4.65 0.99 12.19
C ARG A 90 3.29 1.48 11.68
N LEU A 91 2.62 2.34 12.45
CA LEU A 91 1.31 2.89 12.07
C LEU A 91 1.39 3.70 10.76
N LYS A 92 2.42 4.52 10.60
CA LYS A 92 2.63 5.30 9.37
C LYS A 92 2.97 4.42 8.17
N ALA A 93 3.77 3.37 8.37
CA ALA A 93 4.07 2.40 7.32
C ALA A 93 2.83 1.63 6.89
N GLU A 94 1.98 1.21 7.84
CA GLU A 94 0.68 0.59 7.57
C GLU A 94 -0.24 1.53 6.78
N ALA A 95 -0.38 2.78 7.21
CA ALA A 95 -1.17 3.79 6.49
C ALA A 95 -0.64 4.07 5.08
N ALA A 96 0.70 4.11 4.91
CA ALA A 96 1.32 4.32 3.60
C ALA A 96 1.08 3.11 2.66
N ARG A 97 1.21 1.88 3.17
CA ARG A 97 0.88 0.66 2.42
C ARG A 97 -0.59 0.65 2.00
N GLU A 98 -1.47 0.96 2.94
CA GLU A 98 -2.90 0.98 2.68
C GLU A 98 -3.28 2.04 1.63
N LEU A 99 -2.72 3.25 1.73
CA LEU A 99 -2.93 4.28 0.71
C LEU A 99 -2.46 3.84 -0.68
N ARG A 100 -1.34 3.11 -0.78
CA ARG A 100 -0.87 2.55 -2.07
C ARG A 100 -1.82 1.49 -2.60
N ARG A 101 -2.32 0.58 -1.76
CA ARG A 101 -3.34 -0.41 -2.15
C ARG A 101 -4.58 0.29 -2.71
N LEU A 102 -5.09 1.28 -2.00
CA LEU A 102 -6.27 2.07 -2.38
C LEU A 102 -6.08 2.82 -3.71
N ARG A 103 -4.93 3.48 -3.89
CA ARG A 103 -4.57 4.12 -5.17
C ARG A 103 -4.52 3.13 -6.33
N ALA A 104 -4.06 1.90 -6.08
CA ALA A 104 -3.96 0.86 -7.11
C ALA A 104 -5.31 0.31 -7.56
N LEU A 105 -6.41 0.59 -6.84
CA LEU A 105 -7.77 0.26 -7.28
C LEU A 105 -8.25 1.15 -8.44
N TRP A 106 -7.64 2.31 -8.61
CA TRP A 106 -8.02 3.28 -9.63
C TRP A 106 -7.26 3.04 -10.94
N HIS A 107 -8.01 3.04 -12.03
CA HIS A 107 -7.50 2.97 -13.39
C HIS A 107 -7.64 4.33 -14.06
N TYR A 108 -6.50 4.93 -14.42
CA TYR A 108 -6.46 6.19 -15.15
C TYR A 108 -6.09 5.95 -16.60
N ASN A 109 -6.80 6.58 -17.53
CA ASN A 109 -6.53 6.46 -18.96
C ASN A 109 -6.57 7.83 -19.64
N GLN A 110 -5.74 8.01 -20.67
CA GLN A 110 -5.75 9.16 -21.55
C GLN A 110 -5.62 8.68 -23.00
N VAL A 111 -6.59 9.05 -23.83
CA VAL A 111 -6.64 8.65 -25.24
C VAL A 111 -6.93 9.86 -26.13
N ALA A 112 -6.38 9.87 -27.33
CA ALA A 112 -6.73 10.88 -28.33
C ALA A 112 -8.21 10.72 -28.73
N ALA A 113 -8.95 11.83 -28.76
CA ALA A 113 -10.37 11.87 -29.08
C ALA A 113 -10.69 13.14 -29.90
N GLY A 114 -10.73 12.99 -31.22
CA GLY A 114 -10.92 14.12 -32.13
C GLY A 114 -9.80 15.16 -31.98
N SER A 115 -10.16 16.39 -31.59
CA SER A 115 -9.23 17.52 -31.44
C SER A 115 -8.55 17.63 -30.07
N GLY A 116 -8.75 16.67 -29.15
CA GLY A 116 -8.17 16.74 -27.81
C GLY A 116 -7.93 15.38 -27.16
N LEU A 117 -7.60 15.39 -25.87
CA LEU A 117 -7.45 14.18 -25.07
C LEU A 117 -8.71 13.91 -24.27
N GLN A 118 -9.23 12.69 -24.37
CA GLN A 118 -10.17 12.17 -23.38
C GLN A 118 -9.37 11.65 -22.18
N LYS A 119 -9.76 12.05 -20.98
CA LYS A 119 -9.21 11.53 -19.72
C LYS A 119 -10.28 10.80 -18.95
N SER A 120 -9.91 9.70 -18.29
CA SER A 120 -10.83 8.98 -17.42
C SER A 120 -10.17 8.45 -16.16
N ALA A 121 -10.94 8.40 -15.08
CA ALA A 121 -10.65 7.67 -13.85
C ALA A 121 -11.76 6.63 -13.64
N ALA A 122 -11.38 5.38 -13.44
CA ALA A 122 -12.33 4.28 -13.29
C ALA A 122 -11.96 3.39 -12.11
N ILE A 123 -12.98 2.81 -11.47
CA ILE A 123 -12.81 1.89 -10.34
C ILE A 123 -13.86 0.79 -10.41
N TYR A 124 -13.49 -0.44 -10.05
CA TYR A 124 -14.44 -1.55 -9.93
C TYR A 124 -15.10 -1.57 -8.55
N ALA A 125 -16.31 -2.10 -8.50
CA ALA A 125 -16.96 -2.40 -7.24
C ALA A 125 -16.13 -3.43 -6.45
N MET A 126 -16.14 -3.32 -5.12
CA MET A 126 -15.45 -4.20 -4.19
C MET A 126 -15.83 -5.67 -4.37
N GLN A 127 -17.08 -5.91 -4.76
CA GLN A 127 -17.61 -7.24 -5.04
C GLN A 127 -18.35 -7.24 -6.38
N PRO A 128 -18.25 -8.33 -7.16
CA PRO A 128 -19.13 -8.57 -8.30
C PRO A 128 -20.61 -8.57 -7.87
N VAL A 129 -21.50 -8.17 -8.78
CA VAL A 129 -22.94 -8.07 -8.53
C VAL A 129 -23.68 -8.91 -9.57
N ASP A 130 -24.63 -9.73 -9.12
CA ASP A 130 -25.52 -10.46 -10.03
C ASP A 130 -26.71 -9.56 -10.43
N VAL A 131 -26.72 -9.14 -11.68
CA VAL A 131 -27.67 -8.14 -12.21
C VAL A 131 -28.73 -8.75 -13.13
N ASP A 132 -28.56 -10.01 -13.56
CA ASP A 132 -29.43 -10.66 -14.56
C ASP A 132 -29.73 -12.14 -14.27
N GLY A 133 -29.18 -12.72 -13.19
CA GLY A 133 -29.35 -14.12 -12.81
C GLY A 133 -28.35 -15.07 -13.46
N SER A 134 -27.42 -14.58 -14.29
CA SER A 134 -26.36 -15.39 -14.91
C SER A 134 -25.10 -15.53 -14.02
N GLY A 135 -25.16 -14.97 -12.81
CA GLY A 135 -24.07 -14.97 -11.83
C GLY A 135 -23.40 -13.61 -11.68
N ALA A 136 -22.66 -13.43 -10.59
CA ALA A 136 -22.09 -12.14 -10.22
C ALA A 136 -20.97 -11.68 -11.17
N LYS A 137 -21.07 -10.44 -11.68
CA LYS A 137 -20.10 -9.83 -12.60
C LYS A 137 -19.57 -8.50 -12.07
N PRO A 138 -18.35 -8.09 -12.45
CA PRO A 138 -17.83 -6.76 -12.14
C PRO A 138 -18.76 -5.64 -12.59
N VAL A 139 -18.93 -4.64 -11.71
CA VAL A 139 -19.55 -3.35 -12.00
C VAL A 139 -18.47 -2.28 -11.92
N GLN A 140 -18.41 -1.39 -12.90
CA GLN A 140 -17.38 -0.35 -12.97
C GLN A 140 -18.02 1.03 -12.86
N LEU A 141 -17.44 1.90 -12.04
CA LEU A 141 -17.72 3.33 -12.02
C LEU A 141 -16.66 4.06 -12.82
N VAL A 142 -17.07 4.95 -13.72
CA VAL A 142 -16.18 5.70 -14.60
C VAL A 142 -16.51 7.19 -14.55
N PHE A 143 -15.47 8.01 -14.37
CA PHE A 143 -15.50 9.45 -14.57
C PHE A 143 -14.70 9.78 -15.82
N ARG A 144 -15.31 10.50 -16.78
CA ARG A 144 -14.73 10.76 -18.09
C ARG A 144 -14.88 12.22 -18.48
N ASP A 145 -13.76 12.85 -18.81
CA ASP A 145 -13.70 14.17 -19.45
C ASP A 145 -13.41 13.98 -20.94
N HIS A 146 -14.39 14.28 -21.81
CA HIS A 146 -14.26 14.19 -23.26
C HIS A 146 -14.25 15.61 -23.88
N PRO A 147 -13.37 15.91 -24.86
CA PRO A 147 -13.29 17.26 -25.46
C PRO A 147 -14.60 17.72 -26.12
N GLN A 148 -15.24 16.84 -26.89
CA GLN A 148 -16.53 17.10 -27.54
C GLN A 148 -17.73 16.81 -26.62
N TRP A 149 -17.81 15.59 -26.07
CA TRP A 149 -18.96 15.14 -25.26
C TRP A 149 -18.95 15.61 -23.80
N LYS A 150 -18.00 16.44 -23.36
CA LYS A 150 -17.94 17.00 -21.99
C LYS A 150 -17.77 15.92 -20.90
N GLN A 151 -18.16 16.28 -19.67
CA GLN A 151 -17.97 15.48 -18.46
C GLN A 151 -19.12 14.52 -18.25
N HIS A 152 -18.79 13.28 -17.95
CA HIS A 152 -19.77 12.28 -17.61
C HIS A 152 -19.27 11.38 -16.48
N ALA A 153 -20.17 11.00 -15.59
CA ALA A 153 -19.98 9.90 -14.68
C ALA A 153 -21.01 8.81 -15.01
N TYR A 154 -20.57 7.55 -15.07
CA TYR A 154 -21.47 6.45 -15.43
C TYR A 154 -21.04 5.13 -14.81
N LEU A 155 -22.02 4.24 -14.65
CA LEU A 155 -21.81 2.84 -14.32
C LEU A 155 -21.78 2.00 -15.59
N VAL A 156 -20.93 0.97 -15.61
CA VAL A 156 -20.85 -0.03 -16.68
C VAL A 156 -21.10 -1.42 -16.08
N LEU A 157 -21.94 -2.21 -16.75
CA LEU A 157 -22.14 -3.62 -16.44
C LEU A 157 -21.45 -4.48 -17.49
N GLN A 158 -20.93 -5.64 -17.10
CA GLN A 158 -20.36 -6.62 -18.03
C GLN A 158 -21.40 -7.62 -18.58
N ALA A 159 -22.58 -7.67 -17.97
CA ALA A 159 -23.73 -8.48 -18.38
C ALA A 159 -25.01 -7.81 -17.91
N GLY A 160 -26.16 -8.24 -18.43
CA GLY A 160 -27.44 -7.61 -18.16
C GLY A 160 -27.48 -6.14 -18.62
N ASP A 161 -28.43 -5.39 -18.05
CA ASP A 161 -28.64 -4.00 -18.43
C ASP A 161 -29.43 -3.22 -17.36
N PHE A 162 -29.35 -1.89 -17.43
CA PHE A 162 -30.04 -0.98 -16.52
C PHE A 162 -31.49 -0.74 -16.91
N ARG A 163 -32.38 -0.69 -15.93
CA ARG A 163 -33.78 -0.27 -16.13
C ARG A 163 -33.90 1.24 -15.87
N CYS A 164 -33.38 2.03 -16.80
CA CYS A 164 -33.38 3.50 -16.69
C CYS A 164 -33.68 4.24 -18.03
N PRO A 165 -34.62 3.77 -18.88
CA PRO A 165 -34.98 4.48 -20.11
C PRO A 165 -35.69 5.79 -19.79
N GLY A 166 -35.31 6.88 -20.46
CA GLY A 166 -35.90 8.21 -20.22
C GLY A 166 -35.55 8.84 -18.86
N GLY A 167 -34.75 8.14 -18.03
CA GLY A 167 -34.29 8.60 -16.73
C GLY A 167 -34.82 7.77 -15.56
N CYS A 168 -34.08 7.78 -14.46
CA CYS A 168 -34.43 7.15 -13.19
C CYS A 168 -33.69 7.84 -12.04
N GLN A 169 -33.88 7.34 -10.82
CA GLN A 169 -33.14 7.76 -9.63
C GLN A 169 -32.24 6.62 -9.16
N VAL A 170 -30.97 6.91 -8.96
CA VAL A 170 -30.05 6.04 -8.22
C VAL A 170 -29.94 6.55 -6.79
N LYS A 171 -29.67 5.65 -5.85
CA LYS A 171 -29.38 6.04 -4.47
C LYS A 171 -27.88 5.95 -4.23
N VAL A 172 -27.29 7.06 -3.82
CA VAL A 172 -25.86 7.18 -3.55
C VAL A 172 -25.66 7.38 -2.05
N GLN A 173 -24.81 6.56 -1.46
CA GLN A 173 -24.41 6.67 -0.05
C GLN A 173 -22.89 6.84 0.03
N VAL A 174 -22.46 7.83 0.80
CA VAL A 174 -21.05 8.09 1.12
C VAL A 174 -20.78 7.51 2.49
N ASP A 175 -19.85 6.56 2.57
CA ASP A 175 -19.54 5.80 3.77
C ASP A 175 -20.82 5.30 4.45
N ASP A 176 -20.97 5.53 5.75
CA ASP A 176 -22.18 5.19 6.51
C ASP A 176 -23.11 6.42 6.69
N GLY A 177 -22.95 7.42 5.82
CA GLY A 177 -23.72 8.66 5.82
C GLY A 177 -25.14 8.53 5.23
N PRO A 178 -25.87 9.65 5.11
CA PRO A 178 -27.22 9.64 4.58
C PRO A 178 -27.26 9.30 3.09
N VAL A 179 -28.28 8.54 2.71
CA VAL A 179 -28.56 8.17 1.32
C VAL A 179 -29.12 9.38 0.56
N ARG A 180 -28.54 9.67 -0.61
CA ARG A 180 -28.97 10.75 -1.50
C ARG A 180 -29.46 10.19 -2.82
N SER A 181 -30.61 10.65 -3.30
CA SER A 181 -31.07 10.32 -4.66
C SER A 181 -30.37 11.21 -5.68
N MET A 182 -29.90 10.61 -6.77
CA MET A 182 -29.32 11.32 -7.91
C MET A 182 -30.02 10.88 -9.19
N ALA A 183 -30.32 11.85 -10.06
CA ALA A 183 -30.87 11.56 -11.37
C ALA A 183 -29.85 10.79 -12.20
N ALA A 184 -30.32 9.75 -12.88
CA ALA A 184 -29.55 8.96 -13.81
C ALA A 184 -30.36 8.70 -15.08
N TRP A 185 -29.69 8.28 -16.15
CA TRP A 185 -30.34 7.89 -17.39
C TRP A 185 -29.48 6.88 -18.14
N ARG A 186 -30.13 5.97 -18.86
CA ARG A 186 -29.48 5.04 -19.78
C ARG A 186 -29.86 5.42 -21.21
N PRO A 187 -28.89 5.62 -22.14
CA PRO A 187 -29.19 5.82 -23.55
C PRO A 187 -30.05 4.68 -24.10
N ASP A 188 -30.93 5.01 -25.03
CA ASP A 188 -31.74 4.02 -25.74
C ASP A 188 -30.97 3.50 -26.95
N THR A 189 -29.91 2.73 -26.67
CA THR A 189 -29.12 2.04 -27.68
C THR A 189 -28.83 0.61 -27.26
N ASP A 190 -28.59 -0.26 -28.24
CA ASP A 190 -28.24 -1.67 -28.01
C ASP A 190 -26.73 -1.85 -27.72
N GLU A 191 -25.92 -0.82 -28.00
CA GLU A 191 -24.47 -0.84 -27.86
C GLU A 191 -23.97 -0.33 -26.49
N ALA A 192 -24.79 0.46 -25.77
CA ALA A 192 -24.40 1.09 -24.50
C ALA A 192 -24.95 0.33 -23.29
N ILE A 193 -24.09 -0.49 -22.68
CA ILE A 193 -24.25 -1.09 -21.35
C ILE A 193 -23.84 -0.13 -20.22
N ALA A 194 -24.09 1.18 -20.42
CA ALA A 194 -23.72 2.23 -19.49
C ALA A 194 -24.93 3.07 -19.06
N MET A 195 -24.98 3.41 -17.77
CA MET A 195 -25.96 4.33 -17.21
C MET A 195 -25.25 5.55 -16.64
N PHE A 196 -25.65 6.73 -17.10
CA PHE A 196 -25.06 8.00 -16.72
C PHE A 196 -25.73 8.55 -15.47
N ILE A 197 -24.93 9.07 -14.55
CA ILE A 197 -25.40 9.81 -13.38
C ILE A 197 -25.23 11.29 -13.70
N THR A 198 -26.33 12.04 -13.66
CA THR A 198 -26.41 13.40 -14.19
C THR A 198 -25.51 14.36 -13.42
N ASP A 199 -25.54 14.30 -12.09
CA ASP A 199 -24.72 15.15 -11.21
C ASP A 199 -23.31 14.56 -11.02
N HIS A 200 -22.57 14.48 -12.12
CA HIS A 200 -21.21 13.97 -12.17
C HIS A 200 -20.25 14.74 -11.26
N ARG A 201 -20.45 16.06 -11.07
CA ARG A 201 -19.62 16.88 -10.18
C ARG A 201 -19.82 16.51 -8.72
N GLN A 202 -21.07 16.41 -8.26
CA GLN A 202 -21.33 15.98 -6.89
C GLN A 202 -20.85 14.54 -6.66
N LEU A 203 -21.03 13.64 -7.63
CA LEU A 203 -20.55 12.27 -7.51
C LEU A 203 -19.02 12.19 -7.41
N TRP A 204 -18.29 12.98 -8.22
CA TRP A 204 -16.84 13.08 -8.14
C TRP A 204 -16.35 13.59 -6.78
N LYS A 205 -16.95 14.69 -6.28
CA LYS A 205 -16.64 15.23 -4.94
C LYS A 205 -16.90 14.20 -3.84
N SER A 206 -17.97 13.44 -3.99
CA SER A 206 -18.32 12.37 -3.05
C SER A 206 -17.27 11.26 -3.08
N ALA A 207 -16.86 10.78 -4.26
CA ALA A 207 -15.80 9.78 -4.40
C ALA A 207 -14.44 10.26 -3.84
N ALA A 208 -14.10 11.53 -4.05
CA ALA A 208 -12.83 12.12 -3.57
C ALA A 208 -12.76 12.24 -2.05
N GLY A 209 -13.89 12.47 -1.38
CA GLY A 209 -13.96 12.61 0.08
C GLY A 209 -14.29 11.32 0.85
N ALA A 210 -14.73 10.27 0.17
CA ALA A 210 -15.27 9.06 0.80
C ALA A 210 -14.23 7.96 0.99
N GLY A 211 -14.41 7.16 2.03
CA GLY A 211 -13.78 5.84 2.14
C GLY A 211 -14.43 4.84 1.16
N ARG A 212 -15.76 4.81 1.17
CA ARG A 212 -16.61 3.96 0.34
C ARG A 212 -17.75 4.77 -0.28
N LEU A 213 -18.10 4.43 -1.52
CA LEU A 213 -19.26 4.96 -2.21
C LEU A 213 -20.18 3.79 -2.59
N SER A 214 -21.42 3.79 -2.11
CA SER A 214 -22.43 2.79 -2.46
C SER A 214 -23.42 3.39 -3.45
N ILE A 215 -23.73 2.68 -4.53
CA ILE A 215 -24.70 3.12 -5.53
C ILE A 215 -25.71 2.00 -5.77
N GLU A 216 -26.96 2.26 -5.38
CA GLU A 216 -28.12 1.43 -5.68
C GLU A 216 -28.75 1.87 -7.01
N PHE A 217 -28.94 0.93 -7.94
CA PHE A 217 -29.45 1.18 -9.29
C PHE A 217 -30.46 0.12 -9.74
N PRO A 218 -31.43 0.49 -10.60
CA PRO A 218 -32.42 -0.45 -11.15
C PRO A 218 -31.86 -1.28 -12.32
N VAL A 219 -32.22 -2.56 -12.38
CA VAL A 219 -31.78 -3.50 -13.44
C VAL A 219 -32.96 -4.03 -14.27
N LYS A 220 -32.73 -4.38 -15.54
CA LYS A 220 -33.79 -4.90 -16.44
C LYS A 220 -34.42 -6.20 -15.94
N ALA A 221 -33.65 -7.06 -15.27
CA ALA A 221 -34.14 -8.30 -14.66
C ALA A 221 -35.11 -8.08 -13.48
N GLY A 222 -35.26 -6.83 -13.00
CA GLY A 222 -36.18 -6.45 -11.95
C GLY A 222 -35.51 -6.10 -10.62
N GLY A 223 -36.17 -5.19 -9.90
CA GLY A 223 -35.67 -4.64 -8.63
C GLY A 223 -34.43 -3.76 -8.80
N THR A 224 -33.70 -3.58 -7.70
CA THR A 224 -32.46 -2.83 -7.65
C THR A 224 -31.29 -3.71 -7.26
N ARG A 225 -30.08 -3.24 -7.54
CA ARG A 225 -28.81 -3.81 -7.09
C ARG A 225 -27.92 -2.72 -6.56
N THR A 226 -26.98 -3.08 -5.69
CA THR A 226 -26.07 -2.14 -5.06
C THR A 226 -24.63 -2.54 -5.39
N ALA A 227 -23.88 -1.59 -5.93
CA ALA A 227 -22.43 -1.71 -6.09
C ALA A 227 -21.74 -0.80 -5.07
N VAL A 228 -20.77 -1.34 -4.35
CA VAL A 228 -19.95 -0.60 -3.37
C VAL A 228 -18.56 -0.43 -3.92
N PHE A 229 -18.04 0.80 -3.95
CA PHE A 229 -16.73 1.16 -4.46
C PHE A 229 -15.86 1.66 -3.32
N GLU A 230 -14.62 1.20 -3.24
CA GLU A 230 -13.65 1.69 -2.26
C GLU A 230 -12.90 2.88 -2.85
N THR A 231 -13.46 4.08 -2.71
CA THR A 231 -13.05 5.26 -3.50
C THR A 231 -11.87 6.04 -2.93
N LYS A 232 -11.44 5.72 -1.70
CA LYS A 232 -10.25 6.34 -1.12
C LYS A 232 -9.03 6.14 -2.04
N GLY A 233 -8.13 7.10 -2.06
CA GLY A 233 -6.96 7.07 -2.95
C GLY A 233 -7.22 7.58 -4.36
N LEU A 234 -8.41 8.12 -4.66
CA LEU A 234 -8.66 8.88 -5.89
C LEU A 234 -7.66 10.04 -6.03
N ASP A 235 -7.01 10.12 -7.18
CA ASP A 235 -6.15 11.25 -7.56
C ASP A 235 -6.97 12.29 -8.32
N THR A 236 -7.35 13.36 -7.62
CA THR A 236 -8.18 14.45 -8.13
C THR A 236 -7.47 15.36 -9.14
N THR A 237 -6.18 15.14 -9.40
CA THR A 237 -5.39 15.91 -10.38
C THR A 237 -5.37 15.28 -11.76
N THR A 238 -5.82 14.02 -11.88
CA THR A 238 -5.83 13.28 -13.15
C THR A 238 -6.87 13.81 -14.13
N LEU A 239 -8.01 14.27 -13.63
CA LEU A 239 -9.04 14.97 -14.41
C LEU A 239 -8.88 16.50 -14.29
N PRO A 240 -9.37 17.29 -15.27
CA PRO A 240 -9.18 18.74 -15.24
C PRO A 240 -9.88 19.42 -14.05
N ALA A 241 -9.37 20.59 -13.63
CA ALA A 241 -9.84 21.31 -12.44
C ALA A 241 -11.35 21.63 -12.43
N ARG A 242 -12.02 21.69 -13.59
CA ARG A 242 -13.49 21.86 -13.72
C ARG A 242 -14.32 20.74 -13.09
N TRP A 243 -13.68 19.66 -12.64
CA TRP A 243 -14.29 18.61 -11.83
C TRP A 243 -14.36 18.96 -10.33
N ASN A 244 -13.50 19.87 -9.85
CA ASN A 244 -13.34 20.23 -8.44
C ASN A 244 -14.19 21.44 -8.05
#